data_AF-A0A3G8YP29-F1
#
_entry.id   AF-A0A3G8YP29-F1
#
_cell.length_a   1.000
_cell.length_b   1.000
_cell.length_c   1.000
_cell.angle_alpha   90.00
_cell.angle_beta   90.00
_cell.angle_gamma   90.00
#
_symmetry.space_group_name_H-M   'P 1'
#
loop_
_entity.id
_entity.type
_entity.pdbx_description
1 polymer ?
#
loop_
_entity_poly.entity_id
_entity_poly.type
_entity_poly.pdbx_seq_one_letter_code
_entity_poly.pdbx_strand_id
1 'polypeptide(L)'
;MSRHKRKSAPHPDPLPLGLLIIDGLEGDLARVELPNGGTQDIVLSQLPAGLKEGDVLLVTEAGAVIDHTETQRRREGAQTQLDALNAQAPSGEIDL
;
A
#
# COMPACT_ATOMS: atom_id res chain seq x y z
N MET A 1 -8.96 -45.92 14.39
CA MET A 1 -9.65 -44.67 13.97
C MET A 1 -8.67 -43.50 14.12
N SER A 2 -7.86 -43.22 13.09
CA SER A 2 -6.91 -42.10 13.13
C SER A 2 -7.61 -40.79 12.83
N ARG A 3 -7.88 -40.00 13.88
CA ARG A 3 -8.25 -38.58 13.74
C ARG A 3 -7.06 -37.85 13.12
N HIS A 4 -7.16 -37.55 11.84
CA HIS A 4 -6.26 -36.60 11.18
C HIS A 4 -6.46 -35.25 11.87
N LYS A 5 -5.49 -34.84 12.69
CA LYS A 5 -5.41 -33.46 13.17
C LYS A 5 -5.20 -32.60 11.91
N ARG A 6 -6.26 -31.94 11.44
CA ARG A 6 -6.12 -30.84 10.48
C ARG A 6 -5.18 -29.84 11.14
N LYS A 7 -3.97 -29.66 10.59
CA LYS A 7 -3.13 -28.52 10.95
C LYS A 7 -3.98 -27.29 10.62
N SER A 8 -4.37 -26.54 11.64
CA SER A 8 -4.98 -25.22 11.46
C SER A 8 -4.02 -24.43 10.56
N ALA A 9 -4.52 -23.90 9.45
CA ALA A 9 -3.73 -22.95 8.67
C ALA A 9 -3.27 -21.82 9.64
N PRO A 10 -2.04 -21.29 9.49
CA PRO A 10 -1.66 -20.12 10.25
C PRO A 10 -2.73 -19.06 10.05
N HIS A 11 -3.33 -18.60 11.15
CA HIS A 11 -4.22 -17.46 11.10
C HIS A 11 -3.32 -16.29 10.68
N PRO A 12 -3.62 -15.59 9.58
CA PRO A 12 -2.81 -14.45 9.22
C PRO A 12 -2.83 -13.44 10.36
N ASP A 13 -1.71 -12.74 10.58
CA ASP A 13 -1.63 -11.68 11.56
C ASP A 13 -2.69 -10.61 11.24
N PRO A 14 -3.34 -10.03 12.27
CA PRO A 14 -4.36 -9.01 12.05
C PRO A 14 -3.77 -7.81 11.31
N LEU A 15 -4.57 -7.22 10.42
CA LEU A 15 -4.17 -6.02 9.69
C LEU A 15 -3.87 -4.87 10.67
N PRO A 16 -2.76 -4.13 10.47
CA PRO A 16 -2.48 -2.95 11.29
C PRO A 16 -3.55 -1.87 11.07
N LEU A 17 -4.12 -1.38 12.16
CA LEU A 17 -5.16 -0.35 12.11
C LEU A 17 -4.59 1.01 11.68
N GLY A 18 -5.39 1.78 10.95
CA GLY A 18 -5.04 3.13 10.50
C GLY A 18 -4.92 3.25 8.98
N LEU A 19 -4.17 4.27 8.54
CA LEU A 19 -3.93 4.53 7.12
C LEU A 19 -2.68 3.79 6.64
N LEU A 20 -2.87 2.89 5.68
CA LEU A 20 -1.77 2.17 5.03
C LEU A 20 -1.65 2.61 3.58
N ILE A 21 -0.47 2.50 2.98
CA ILE A 21 -0.24 2.80 1.56
C ILE A 21 0.23 1.53 0.89
N ILE A 22 -0.31 1.19 -0.27
CA ILE A 22 0.25 0.12 -1.09
C ILE A 22 1.55 0.62 -1.73
N ASP A 23 2.70 0.17 -1.24
CA ASP A 23 4.03 0.49 -1.77
C ASP A 23 4.40 -0.42 -2.95
N GLY A 24 3.86 -1.64 -2.98
CA GLY A 24 4.06 -2.57 -4.09
C GLY A 24 3.15 -3.79 -4.05
N LEU A 25 2.98 -4.43 -5.21
CA LEU A 25 2.22 -5.67 -5.37
C LEU A 25 3.14 -6.75 -5.98
N GLU A 26 3.41 -7.80 -5.23
CA GLU A 26 4.34 -8.88 -5.60
C GLU A 26 3.68 -10.26 -5.45
N GLY A 27 3.23 -10.84 -6.57
CA GLY A 27 2.52 -12.12 -6.55
C GLY A 27 1.25 -12.04 -5.71
N ASP A 28 1.22 -12.79 -4.60
CA ASP A 28 0.08 -12.85 -3.65
C ASP A 28 0.24 -11.92 -2.44
N LEU A 29 1.27 -11.05 -2.44
CA LEU A 29 1.58 -10.13 -1.35
C LEU A 29 1.45 -8.67 -1.81
N ALA A 30 0.95 -7.83 -0.92
CA ALA A 30 1.11 -6.38 -0.97
C ALA A 30 2.15 -5.97 0.06
N ARG A 31 3.16 -5.23 -0.37
CA ARG A 31 4.02 -4.49 0.54
C ARG A 31 3.30 -3.19 0.88
N VAL A 32 3.05 -2.95 2.16
CA VAL A 32 2.37 -1.74 2.63
C VAL A 32 3.29 -0.86 3.46
N GLU A 33 3.20 0.45 3.27
CA GLU A 33 3.78 1.46 4.16
C GLU A 33 2.82 1.73 5.33
N LEU A 34 3.35 1.66 6.55
CA LEU A 34 2.65 1.91 7.80
C LEU A 34 2.76 3.40 8.20
N PRO A 35 1.87 3.93 9.06
CA PRO A 35 1.95 5.32 9.54
C PRO A 35 3.27 5.70 10.22
N ASN A 36 4.03 4.73 10.73
CA ASN A 36 5.33 4.95 11.37
C ASN A 36 6.50 4.97 10.36
N GLY A 37 6.23 4.89 9.06
CA GLY A 37 7.23 4.83 7.99
C GLY A 37 7.88 3.45 7.81
N GLY A 38 7.46 2.44 8.58
CA GLY A 38 7.85 1.05 8.36
C GLY A 38 7.11 0.43 7.18
N THR A 39 7.57 -0.73 6.71
CA THR A 39 6.85 -1.52 5.72
C THR A 39 6.53 -2.91 6.24
N GLN A 40 5.42 -3.48 5.77
CA GLN A 40 4.97 -4.83 6.13
C GLN A 40 4.37 -5.53 4.90
N ASP A 41 4.61 -6.83 4.76
CA ASP A 41 3.99 -7.64 3.72
C ASP A 41 2.65 -8.21 4.21
N ILE A 42 1.60 -8.03 3.41
CA ILE A 42 0.24 -8.48 3.71
C ILE A 42 -0.29 -9.31 2.53
N VAL A 43 -0.88 -10.46 2.82
CA VAL A 43 -1.49 -11.31 1.79
C VAL A 43 -2.67 -10.60 1.13
N LEU A 44 -2.70 -10.55 -0.20
CA LEU A 44 -3.74 -9.86 -0.97
C LEU A 44 -5.15 -10.34 -0.66
N SER A 45 -5.32 -11.61 -0.29
CA SER A 45 -6.62 -12.17 0.10
C SER A 45 -7.22 -11.54 1.36
N GLN A 46 -6.42 -10.80 2.14
CA GLN A 46 -6.88 -10.06 3.32
C GLN A 46 -7.28 -8.62 3.01
N LEU A 47 -6.93 -8.14 1.82
CA LEU A 47 -7.15 -6.75 1.42
C LEU A 47 -8.32 -6.64 0.43
N PRO A 48 -8.89 -5.44 0.24
CA PRO A 48 -9.94 -5.21 -0.76
C PRO A 48 -9.50 -5.62 -2.17
N ALA A 49 -10.43 -6.13 -2.98
CA ALA A 49 -10.10 -6.42 -4.38
C ALA A 49 -9.88 -5.12 -5.18
N GLY A 50 -9.04 -5.19 -6.22
CA GLY A 50 -8.84 -4.08 -7.16
C GLY A 50 -7.84 -3.01 -6.73
N LEU A 51 -7.07 -3.27 -5.67
CA LEU A 51 -5.96 -2.43 -5.23
C LEU A 51 -4.93 -2.20 -6.33
N LYS A 52 -4.29 -1.03 -6.27
CA LYS A 52 -3.14 -0.65 -7.08
C LYS A 52 -2.05 -0.09 -6.18
N GLU A 53 -0.83 -0.12 -6.70
CA GLU A 53 0.28 0.62 -6.10
C GLU A 53 -0.08 2.11 -5.96
N GLY A 54 0.27 2.68 -4.81
CA GLY A 54 -0.07 4.03 -4.39
C GLY A 54 -1.47 4.20 -3.80
N ASP A 55 -2.34 3.17 -3.81
CA ASP A 55 -3.64 3.25 -3.15
C ASP A 55 -3.48 3.40 -1.64
N VAL A 56 -4.37 4.20 -1.04
CA VAL A 56 -4.46 4.36 0.41
C VAL A 56 -5.57 3.49 0.95
N LEU A 57 -5.26 2.72 2.00
CA LEU A 57 -6.19 1.87 2.72
C LEU A 57 -6.54 2.48 4.06
N LEU A 58 -7.83 2.56 4.37
CA LEU A 58 -8.32 2.80 5.73
C LEU A 58 -8.66 1.45 6.37
N VAL A 59 -7.85 1.04 7.36
CA VAL A 59 -8.06 -0.18 8.13
C VAL A 59 -8.68 0.15 9.48
N THR A 60 -9.84 -0.44 9.74
CA THR A 60 -10.59 -0.31 10.99
C THR A 60 -10.87 -1.69 11.59
N GLU A 61 -11.40 -1.75 12.80
CA GLU A 61 -11.87 -3.01 13.39
C GLU A 61 -12.98 -3.69 12.55
N ALA A 62 -13.71 -2.91 11.72
CA ALA A 62 -14.75 -3.43 10.83
C ALA A 62 -14.19 -3.98 9.49
N GLY A 63 -12.90 -3.78 9.21
CA GLY A 63 -12.24 -4.19 7.97
C GLY A 63 -11.49 -3.06 7.28
N ALA A 64 -11.02 -3.34 6.07
CA ALA A 64 -10.24 -2.41 5.24
C ALA A 64 -11.05 -1.92 4.04
N VAL A 65 -10.89 -0.66 3.67
CA VAL A 65 -11.48 -0.06 2.46
C VAL A 65 -10.45 0.82 1.74
N ILE A 66 -10.56 0.92 0.42
CA ILE A 66 -9.72 1.83 -0.37
C ILE A 66 -10.26 3.26 -0.20
N ASP A 67 -9.42 4.16 0.30
CA ASP A 67 -9.71 5.58 0.37
C ASP A 67 -9.26 6.26 -0.93
N HIS A 68 -10.16 6.30 -1.90
CA HIS A 68 -9.90 6.95 -3.19
C HIS A 68 -9.67 8.46 -3.04
N THR A 69 -10.26 9.11 -2.05
CA THR A 69 -10.09 10.56 -1.83
C THR A 69 -8.66 10.85 -1.41
N GLU A 70 -8.17 10.12 -0.41
CA GLU A 70 -6.80 10.30 0.09
C GLU A 70 -5.77 9.84 -0.95
N THR A 71 -6.07 8.77 -1.70
CA THR A 71 -5.23 8.34 -2.84
C THR A 71 -5.04 9.46 -3.85
N GLN A 72 -6.12 10.14 -4.27
CA GLN A 72 -6.01 11.26 -5.22
C GLN A 72 -5.28 12.46 -4.62
N ARG A 73 -5.60 12.82 -3.37
CA ARG A 73 -4.92 13.92 -2.65
C ARG A 73 -3.41 13.73 -2.63
N ARG A 74 -2.93 12.52 -2.31
CA ARG A 74 -1.49 12.21 -2.27
C ARG A 74 -0.86 12.27 -3.64
N ARG A 75 -1.55 11.74 -4.67
CA ARG A 75 -1.08 11.80 -6.06
C ARG A 75 -0.92 13.25 -6.54
N GLU A 76 -1.92 14.09 -6.30
CA GLU A 76 -1.87 15.51 -6.67
C GLU A 76 -0.75 16.26 -5.93
N GLY A 77 -0.57 15.96 -4.63
CA GLY A 77 0.52 16.53 -3.84
C GLY A 77 1.90 16.15 -4.36
N ALA A 78 2.10 14.86 -4.69
CA ALA A 78 3.35 14.36 -5.26
C ALA A 78 3.65 14.99 -6.64
N GLN A 79 2.64 15.12 -7.50
CA GLN A 79 2.77 15.78 -8.80
C GLN A 79 3.16 17.25 -8.63
N THR A 80 2.50 17.97 -7.73
CA THR A 80 2.79 19.39 -7.46
C THR A 80 4.24 19.58 -6.98
N GLN A 81 4.74 18.68 -6.13
CA GLN A 81 6.13 18.73 -5.66
C GLN A 81 7.12 18.47 -6.80
N LEU A 82 6.85 17.49 -7.66
CA LEU A 82 7.67 17.19 -8.83
C LEU A 82 7.71 18.37 -9.81
N ASP A 83 6.56 18.97 -10.09
CA ASP A 83 6.45 20.14 -10.97
C ASP A 83 7.27 21.32 -10.43
N ALA A 84 7.22 21.55 -9.12
CA ALA A 84 8.00 22.60 -8.46
C ALA A 84 9.51 22.36 -8.53
N LEU A 85 9.97 21.09 -8.43
CA LEU A 85 11.38 20.73 -8.59
C LEU A 85 11.84 20.93 -10.05
N ASN A 86 11.03 20.50 -11.02
CA ASN A 86 11.32 20.64 -12.44
C ASN A 86 11.37 22.11 -12.88
N ALA A 87 10.51 22.98 -12.34
CA ALA A 87 10.52 24.40 -12.63
C ALA A 87 11.79 25.13 -12.15
N GLN A 88 12.51 24.56 -11.19
CA GLN A 88 13.76 25.10 -10.63
C GLN A 88 15.01 24.52 -11.30
N ALA A 89 14.88 23.48 -12.13
CA ALA A 89 16.00 22.89 -12.85
C ALA A 89 16.38 23.78 -14.05
N PRO A 90 17.65 24.20 -14.22
CA PRO A 90 18.07 24.87 -15.44
C PRO A 90 17.92 23.91 -16.63
N SER A 91 17.38 24.41 -17.73
CA SER A 91 17.30 23.71 -19.03
C SER A 91 18.71 23.55 -19.61
N GLY A 92 19.51 22.67 -19.03
CA GLY A 92 20.84 22.33 -19.50
C GLY A 92 20.79 21.12 -20.42
N GLU A 93 21.05 21.37 -21.70
CA GLU A 93 21.41 20.41 -22.73
C GLU A 93 22.34 19.33 -22.14
N ILE A 94 21.88 18.07 -22.07
CA ILE A 94 22.78 16.94 -21.80
C ILE A 94 23.49 16.66 -23.12
N ASP A 95 24.63 17.30 -23.32
CA ASP A 95 25.53 16.97 -24.43
C ASP A 95 26.16 15.60 -24.10
N LEU A 96 25.75 14.57 -24.85
CA LEU A 96 26.21 13.17 -24.73
C LEU A 96 27.36 12.87 -25.70
#